data_AF-A0A936ZIC3-F1
#
_entry.id   AF-A0A936ZIC3-F1
#
_cell.length_a   1.000
_cell.length_b   1.000
_cell.length_c   1.000
_cell.angle_alpha   90.00
_cell.angle_beta   90.00
_cell.angle_gamma   90.00
#
_symmetry.space_group_name_H-M   'P 1'
#
loop_
_entity.id
_entity.type
_entity.pdbx_description
1 polymer ?
#
loop_
_entity_poly.entity_id
_entity_poly.type
_entity_poly.pdbx_seq_one_letter_code
_entity_poly.pdbx_strand_id
1 'polypeptide(L)'
;MGLWVNNSNADLPIVTVFGRLENGSYAAEVMREEQVPYQPKWADAVDQKMVYIWPEGDQLQRIVQALNDGRLDYGTLQDYGGHDGGRSEFPI
;
A
#
# COMPACT_ATOMS: atom_id res chain seq x y z
N MET A 1 -9.79 -4.49 -16.36
CA MET A 1 -8.94 -3.29 -16.52
C MET A 1 -8.33 -3.04 -15.17
N GLY A 2 -7.01 -3.19 -15.03
CA GLY A 2 -6.34 -3.00 -13.75
C GLY A 2 -6.24 -1.51 -13.36
N LEU A 3 -5.83 -1.27 -12.12
CA LEU A 3 -5.61 0.06 -11.58
C LEU A 3 -4.13 0.44 -11.70
N TRP A 4 -3.83 1.46 -12.48
CA TRP A 4 -2.46 1.96 -12.64
C TRP A 4 -2.10 2.99 -11.56
N VAL A 5 -1.15 2.64 -10.71
CA VAL A 5 -0.71 3.44 -9.56
C VAL A 5 0.72 3.92 -9.79
N ASN A 6 1.02 5.16 -9.41
CA ASN A 6 2.38 5.68 -9.52
C ASN A 6 3.29 4.99 -8.50
N ASN A 7 4.51 4.70 -8.91
CA ASN A 7 5.56 4.22 -8.02
C ASN A 7 6.16 5.41 -7.24
N SER A 8 6.88 5.10 -6.18
CA SER A 8 7.68 6.09 -5.45
C SER A 8 8.84 6.61 -6.31
N ASN A 9 9.39 7.77 -5.99
CA ASN A 9 10.60 8.32 -6.61
C ASN A 9 11.69 8.48 -5.54
N ALA A 10 12.93 8.14 -5.89
CA ALA A 10 14.16 8.35 -5.13
C ALA A 10 14.31 9.75 -4.52
N ASP A 11 13.90 10.82 -5.22
CA ASP A 11 14.06 12.20 -4.74
C ASP A 11 13.17 12.53 -3.54
N LEU A 12 12.00 11.90 -3.47
CA LEU A 12 11.03 12.07 -2.39
C LEU A 12 10.31 10.74 -2.14
N PRO A 13 10.93 9.81 -1.38
CA PRO A 13 10.40 8.47 -1.21
C PRO A 13 9.08 8.52 -0.42
N ILE A 14 8.00 8.31 -1.17
CA ILE A 14 6.64 8.12 -0.67
C ILE A 14 6.35 6.62 -0.65
N VAL A 15 5.77 6.14 0.44
CA VAL A 15 5.36 4.75 0.58
C VAL A 15 3.90 4.70 0.97
N THR A 16 3.25 3.61 0.59
CA THR A 16 1.97 3.23 1.16
C THR A 16 2.21 2.10 2.15
N VAL A 17 1.87 2.36 3.40
CA VAL A 17 1.90 1.35 4.46
C VAL A 17 0.54 0.68 4.46
N PHE A 18 0.52 -0.65 4.37
CA PHE A 18 -0.66 -1.48 4.50
C PHE A 18 -0.59 -2.26 5.81
N GLY A 19 -1.70 -2.33 6.53
CA GLY A 19 -1.84 -3.10 7.77
C GLY A 19 -2.95 -4.13 7.63
N ARG A 20 -2.65 -5.36 8.04
CA ARG A 20 -3.67 -6.38 8.29
C ARG A 20 -4.06 -6.31 9.76
N LEU A 21 -5.33 -6.10 10.04
CA LEU A 21 -5.84 -5.94 11.41
C LEU A 21 -6.31 -7.28 11.99
N GLU A 22 -6.36 -7.38 13.33
CA GLU A 22 -6.83 -8.57 14.05
C GLU A 22 -8.25 -9.00 13.65
N ASN A 23 -9.11 -8.03 13.32
CA ASN A 23 -10.48 -8.28 12.88
C ASN A 23 -10.58 -8.83 11.44
N GLY A 24 -9.45 -9.02 10.74
CA GLY A 24 -9.38 -9.52 9.37
C GLY A 24 -9.51 -8.45 8.28
N SER A 25 -9.75 -7.19 8.64
CA SER A 25 -9.81 -6.08 7.69
C SER A 25 -8.42 -5.51 7.37
N TYR A 26 -8.35 -4.69 6.33
CA TYR A 26 -7.13 -4.01 5.91
C TYR A 26 -7.27 -2.50 6.03
N ALA A 27 -6.21 -1.86 6.49
CA ALA A 27 -6.05 -0.42 6.51
C ALA A 27 -4.79 -0.03 5.72
N ALA A 28 -4.75 1.19 5.20
CA ALA A 28 -3.58 1.70 4.53
C ALA A 28 -3.45 3.22 4.65
N GLU A 29 -2.22 3.72 4.61
CA GLU A 29 -1.94 5.15 4.60
C GLU A 29 -0.69 5.46 3.77
N VAL A 30 -0.75 6.56 3.03
CA VAL A 30 0.38 7.10 2.27
C VAL A 30 1.17 8.04 3.17
N MET A 31 2.48 7.85 3.26
CA MET A 31 3.36 8.74 4.00
C MET A 31 4.75 8.77 3.39
N ARG A 32 5.60 9.68 3.85
CA ARG A 32 7.02 9.63 3.52
C ARG A 32 7.67 8.45 4.23
N GLU A 33 8.64 7.83 3.57
CA GLU A 33 9.39 6.71 4.15
C GLU A 33 10.00 7.06 5.53
N GLU A 34 10.54 8.27 5.68
CA GLU A 34 11.11 8.77 6.95
C GLU A 34 10.09 8.91 8.10
N GLN A 35 8.79 8.93 7.79
CA GLN A 35 7.70 9.08 8.74
C GLN A 35 7.09 7.74 9.15
N VAL A 36 7.55 6.63 8.55
CA VAL A 36 7.05 5.30 8.88
C VAL A 36 7.48 4.94 10.31
N PRO A 37 6.53 4.60 11.20
CA PRO A 37 6.87 4.29 12.59
C PRO A 37 7.66 2.97 12.69
N TYR A 38 8.57 2.90 13.65
CA TYR A 38 9.30 1.66 13.98
C TYR A 38 8.41 0.57 14.56
N GLN A 39 7.27 0.95 15.15
CA GLN A 39 6.23 0.05 15.62
C GLN A 39 5.09 -0.03 14.59
N PRO A 40 4.27 -1.10 14.61
CA PRO A 40 3.08 -1.14 13.77
C PRO A 40 2.23 0.12 13.92
N LYS A 41 1.80 0.68 12.79
CA LYS A 41 1.07 1.94 12.74
C LYS A 41 -0.31 1.86 13.39
N TRP A 42 -0.98 0.71 13.23
CA TRP A 42 -2.27 0.44 13.86
C TRP A 42 -2.05 -0.46 15.08
N ALA A 43 -2.70 -0.13 16.19
CA ALA A 43 -2.51 -0.81 17.47
C ALA A 43 -2.92 -2.29 17.44
N ASP A 44 -3.87 -2.64 16.58
CA ASP A 44 -4.41 -3.97 16.33
C ASP A 44 -3.90 -4.58 15.01
N ALA A 45 -2.77 -4.09 14.48
CA ALA A 45 -2.13 -4.70 13.32
C ALA A 45 -1.46 -6.02 13.70
N VAL A 46 -1.85 -7.10 13.02
CA VAL A 46 -1.17 -8.41 13.10
C VAL A 46 0.00 -8.50 12.14
N ASP A 47 -0.03 -7.71 11.06
CA ASP A 47 1.04 -7.62 10.08
C ASP A 47 1.03 -6.24 9.40
N GLN A 48 2.18 -5.80 8.92
CA GLN A 48 2.36 -4.53 8.23
C GLN A 48 3.34 -4.67 7.07
N LYS A 49 2.95 -4.13 5.90
CA LYS A 49 3.79 -4.08 4.70
C LYS A 49 3.97 -2.66 4.23
N MET A 50 5.20 -2.35 3.83
CA MET A 50 5.54 -1.09 3.18
C MET A 50 5.72 -1.34 1.68
N VAL A 51 5.07 -0.53 0.86
CA VAL A 51 5.08 -0.64 -0.60
C VAL A 51 5.41 0.71 -1.21
N TYR A 52 6.37 0.75 -2.14
CA TYR A 52 6.83 1.98 -2.79
C TYR A 52 5.89 2.41 -3.91
N ILE A 53 4.69 2.82 -3.53
CA ILE A 53 3.67 3.40 -4.40
C ILE A 53 3.13 4.69 -3.81
N TRP A 54 2.68 5.56 -4.70
CA TRP A 54 2.02 6.81 -4.39
C TRP A 54 0.63 6.85 -5.05
N PRO A 55 -0.37 6.21 -4.44
CA PRO A 55 -1.74 6.24 -4.93
C PRO A 55 -2.34 7.65 -4.78
N GLU A 56 -3.05 8.09 -5.82
CA GLU A 56 -3.68 9.41 -5.91
C GLU A 56 -5.20 9.28 -5.94
N GLY A 57 -5.92 10.33 -5.51
CA GLY A 57 -7.38 10.35 -5.56
C GLY A 57 -8.01 9.19 -4.78
N ASP A 58 -8.87 8.40 -5.44
CA ASP A 58 -9.57 7.25 -4.86
C ASP A 58 -8.77 5.93 -4.93
N GLN A 59 -7.57 5.94 -5.51
CA GLN A 59 -6.78 4.72 -5.75
C GLN A 59 -6.50 3.96 -4.46
N LEU A 60 -6.10 4.64 -3.39
CA LEU A 60 -5.81 4.01 -2.10
C LEU A 60 -7.05 3.28 -1.56
N GLN A 61 -8.20 3.95 -1.60
CA GLN A 61 -9.47 3.38 -1.15
C GLN A 61 -9.84 2.14 -1.96
N ARG A 62 -9.66 2.18 -3.29
CA ARG A 62 -9.94 1.05 -4.18
C ARG A 62 -9.03 -0.15 -3.92
N ILE A 63 -7.74 0.08 -3.64
CA ILE A 63 -6.79 -0.99 -3.29
C ILE A 63 -7.19 -1.63 -1.96
N VAL A 64 -7.49 -0.81 -0.94
CA VAL A 64 -7.93 -1.30 0.37
C VAL A 64 -9.25 -2.07 0.26
N GLN A 65 -10.20 -1.57 -0.53
CA GLN A 65 -11.45 -2.27 -0.77
C GLN A 65 -11.21 -3.61 -1.48
N ALA A 66 -10.34 -3.66 -2.49
CA ALA A 66 -10.01 -4.91 -3.16
C ALA A 66 -9.33 -5.94 -2.24
N LEU A 67 -8.52 -5.50 -1.27
CA LEU A 67 -7.97 -6.37 -0.22
C LEU A 67 -9.09 -6.94 0.68
N ASN A 68 -10.01 -6.07 1.13
CA ASN A 68 -11.14 -6.49 1.98
C ASN A 68 -12.12 -7.41 1.23
N ASP A 69 -12.31 -7.19 -0.07
CA ASP A 69 -13.16 -8.02 -0.93
C ASP A 69 -12.45 -9.33 -1.38
N GLY A 70 -11.18 -9.53 -1.01
CA GLY A 70 -10.39 -10.71 -1.41
C GLY A 70 -10.02 -10.75 -2.90
N ARG A 71 -10.14 -9.62 -3.60
CA ARG A 71 -9.80 -9.46 -5.03
C ARG A 71 -8.32 -9.15 -5.25
N LEU A 72 -7.63 -8.70 -4.20
CA LEU A 72 -6.20 -8.47 -4.18
C LEU A 72 -5.60 -9.27 -3.02
N ASP A 73 -4.48 -9.96 -3.26
CA ASP A 73 -3.79 -10.70 -2.22
C ASP A 73 -2.81 -9.80 -1.46
N TYR A 74 -2.98 -9.73 -0.15
CA TYR A 74 -2.07 -9.00 0.75
C TYR A 74 -0.64 -9.58 0.71
N GLY A 75 -0.48 -10.88 0.45
CA GLY A 75 0.80 -11.56 0.26
C GLY A 75 1.67 -10.90 -0.81
N THR A 76 1.05 -10.63 -1.96
CA THR A 76 1.71 -10.10 -3.17
C THR A 76 1.94 -8.58 -3.19
N LEU A 77 1.51 -7.83 -2.17
CA LEU A 77 1.54 -6.36 -2.21
C LEU A 77 2.93 -5.75 -2.47
N GLN A 78 3.99 -6.41 -2.02
CA GLN A 78 5.37 -5.93 -2.21
C GLN A 78 5.93 -6.23 -3.61
N ASP A 79 5.24 -7.05 -4.41
CA ASP A 79 5.59 -7.30 -5.81
C ASP A 79 5.16 -6.13 -6.70
N TYR A 80 4.33 -5.22 -6.18
CA TYR A 80 3.93 -3.99 -6.84
C TYR A 80 4.72 -2.80 -6.29
N GLY A 81 4.89 -1.78 -7.13
CA GLY A 81 5.61 -0.57 -6.75
C GLY A 81 7.09 -0.63 -7.06
N GLY A 82 7.76 0.50 -6.81
CA GLY A 82 9.18 0.66 -7.08
C GLY A 82 9.68 1.98 -6.53
N HIS A 83 10.98 2.04 -6.26
CA HIS A 83 11.65 3.24 -5.74
C HIS A 83 12.13 4.18 -6.87
N ASP A 84 12.34 3.64 -8.08
CA ASP A 84 12.94 4.37 -9.22
C ASP A 84 11.91 5.11 -10.10
N GLY A 85 10.69 5.33 -9.59
CA GLY A 85 9.58 5.91 -10.35
C GLY A 85 8.84 4.90 -11.24
N GLY A 86 8.06 5.43 -12.19
CA GLY A 86 7.19 4.65 -13.08
C GLY A 86 5.80 4.39 -12.51
N ARG A 87 5.14 3.34 -13.00
CA ARG A 87 3.78 2.94 -12.59
C ARG A 87 3.67 1.42 -12.50
N SER A 88 2.87 0.95 -11.57
CA SER A 88 2.52 -0.46 -11.40
C SER A 88 1.03 -0.66 -11.68
N GLU A 89 0.67 -1.78 -12.31
CA GLU A 89 -0.73 -2.17 -12.52
C GLU A 89 -1.16 -3.15 -11.42
N PHE A 90 -2.19 -2.77 -10.66
CA PHE A 90 -2.86 -3.63 -9.70
C PHE A 90 -4.02 -4.37 -10.38
N PRO A 91 -4.18 -5.70 -10.19
CA PRO A 91 -5.19 -6.50 -10.88
C PRO A 91 -6.58 -6.41 -10.22
N ILE A 92 -7.15 -5.20 -10.12
CA ILE A 92 -8.41 -4.89 -9.42
C ILE A 92 -9.39 -4.07 -10.27
#